data_AF-A0A7Y2G8T4-F1
#
_entry.id   AF-A0A7Y2G8T4-F1
#
_cell.length_a   1.000
_cell.length_b   1.000
_cell.length_c   1.000
_cell.angle_alpha   90.00
_cell.angle_beta   90.00
_cell.angle_gamma   90.00
#
_symmetry.space_group_name_H-M   'P 1'
#
loop_
_entity.id
_entity.type
_entity.pdbx_description
1 polymer ?
#
loop_
_entity_poly.entity_id
_entity_poly.type
_entity_poly.pdbx_seq_one_letter_code
_entity_poly.pdbx_strand_id
1 'polypeptide(L)'
;MAAAILTLSVANPSRADSDGYYCVGSDYLAYQLRAGLSTGSVSGHVLRVVRFGSDGIQFAGEVVLEDFQPHKMVCGDKQVHIGGWSTRPVEYVVDISTPSGPSIAHVVSDPQRASQRTSLKNLGGWARSGSEVLPSTDRSHVFQLVVHESEERLGGEILHHKRSELLMIDADGQVVQRLALFEGHIVETID
;
A
#
# COMPACT_ATOMS: atom_id res chain seq x y z
N MET A 1 16.52 41.46 30.00
CA MET A 1 16.52 41.14 28.56
C MET A 1 16.14 39.68 28.42
N ALA A 2 14.95 39.38 27.91
CA ALA A 2 14.48 38.01 27.68
C ALA A 2 14.91 37.57 26.27
N ALA A 3 15.73 36.52 26.19
CA ALA A 3 16.14 35.94 24.92
C ALA A 3 15.05 34.99 24.42
N ALA A 4 14.37 35.37 23.34
CA ALA A 4 13.41 34.51 22.65
C ALA A 4 14.20 33.48 21.81
N ILE A 5 14.11 32.20 22.21
CA ILE A 5 14.67 31.09 21.43
C ILE A 5 13.70 30.81 20.28
N LEU A 6 14.10 31.21 19.07
CA LEU A 6 13.40 30.87 17.83
C LEU A 6 13.67 29.39 17.52
N THR A 7 12.72 28.51 17.87
CA THR A 7 12.71 27.13 17.38
C THR A 7 12.33 27.15 15.90
N LEU A 8 13.31 27.06 15.02
CA LEU A 8 13.13 26.81 13.59
C LEU A 8 12.59 25.38 13.42
N SER A 9 11.29 25.26 13.19
CA SER A 9 10.65 24.02 12.79
C SER A 9 11.23 23.59 11.44
N VAL A 10 12.04 22.54 11.41
CA VAL A 10 12.50 21.95 10.14
C VAL A 10 11.27 21.29 9.51
N ALA A 11 10.72 21.90 8.47
CA ALA A 11 9.64 21.31 7.69
C ALA A 11 10.17 20.04 7.03
N ASN A 12 9.67 18.87 7.44
CA ASN A 12 9.95 17.64 6.71
C ASN A 12 9.27 17.74 5.34
N PRO A 13 9.96 17.43 4.23
CA PRO A 13 9.31 17.36 2.93
C PRO A 13 8.20 16.30 3.01
N SER A 14 6.94 16.75 2.91
CA SER A 14 5.81 15.86 2.74
C SER A 14 5.77 15.44 1.27
N ARG A 15 6.37 14.29 0.94
CA ARG A 15 6.09 13.63 -0.35
C ARG A 15 4.64 13.16 -0.31
N ALA A 16 3.75 13.94 -0.90
CA ALA A 16 2.35 13.61 -1.09
C ALA A 16 2.22 12.82 -2.40
N ASP A 17 2.74 11.60 -2.41
CA ASP A 17 2.68 10.77 -3.61
C ASP A 17 2.56 9.30 -3.20
N SER A 18 1.31 8.85 -3.06
CA SER A 18 0.99 7.49 -2.63
C SER A 18 0.54 6.66 -3.81
N ASP A 19 1.48 6.27 -4.66
CA ASP A 19 1.23 5.39 -5.81
C ASP A 19 0.87 3.95 -5.42
N GLY A 20 1.00 3.62 -4.13
CA GLY A 20 0.37 2.46 -3.57
C GLY A 20 0.40 2.45 -2.04
N TYR A 21 -0.65 1.89 -1.45
CA TYR A 21 -0.73 1.65 -0.02
C TYR A 21 -0.69 0.16 0.25
N TYR A 22 0.00 -0.24 1.33
CA TYR A 22 0.16 -1.64 1.72
C TYR A 22 -0.34 -1.83 3.14
N CYS A 23 -0.96 -2.98 3.41
CA CYS A 23 -1.07 -3.54 4.75
C CYS A 23 -0.83 -5.03 4.72
N VAL A 24 -0.45 -5.60 5.87
CA VAL A 24 -0.12 -7.02 5.98
C VAL A 24 -0.89 -7.62 7.15
N GLY A 25 -1.49 -8.78 6.91
CA GLY A 25 -2.01 -9.65 7.96
C GLY A 25 -1.23 -10.96 8.01
N SER A 26 -1.66 -11.91 8.83
CA SER A 26 -1.05 -13.25 8.83
C SER A 26 -1.27 -13.90 7.48
N ASP A 27 -0.19 -14.21 6.76
CA ASP A 27 -0.21 -14.98 5.51
C ASP A 27 -0.86 -14.27 4.30
N TYR A 28 -1.00 -12.95 4.37
CA TYR A 28 -1.43 -12.17 3.20
C TYR A 28 -0.94 -10.72 3.23
N LEU A 29 -0.78 -10.17 2.03
CA LEU A 29 -0.49 -8.78 1.74
C LEU A 29 -1.68 -8.20 0.97
N ALA A 30 -2.20 -7.07 1.42
CA ALA A 30 -3.14 -6.29 0.64
C ALA A 30 -2.46 -5.01 0.19
N TYR A 31 -2.72 -4.59 -1.06
CA TYR A 31 -2.22 -3.33 -1.56
C TYR A 31 -3.21 -2.64 -2.48
N GLN A 32 -3.24 -1.31 -2.42
CA GLN A 32 -4.12 -0.50 -3.24
C GLN A 32 -3.31 0.26 -4.29
N LEU A 33 -3.79 0.25 -5.53
CA LEU A 33 -3.27 1.02 -6.67
C LEU A 33 -4.36 1.95 -7.21
N ARG A 34 -4.00 3.13 -7.73
CA ARG A 34 -4.97 4.04 -8.36
C ARG A 34 -5.20 3.67 -9.83
N ALA A 35 -6.41 3.89 -10.32
CA ALA A 35 -6.76 3.89 -11.72
C ALA A 35 -5.80 4.77 -12.54
N GLY A 36 -5.21 4.20 -13.61
CA GLY A 36 -4.16 4.83 -14.41
C GLY A 36 -2.76 4.25 -14.15
N LEU A 37 -2.55 3.63 -12.98
CA LEU A 37 -1.38 2.80 -12.68
C LEU A 37 -1.64 1.30 -12.91
N SER A 38 -2.91 0.88 -12.91
CA SER A 38 -3.32 -0.47 -13.31
C SER A 38 -3.51 -0.57 -14.83
N THR A 39 -2.92 -1.59 -15.44
CA THR A 39 -3.11 -1.90 -16.86
C THR A 39 -4.59 -2.28 -17.12
N GLY A 40 -5.36 -1.39 -17.73
CA GLY A 40 -6.78 -1.60 -18.05
C GLY A 40 -7.64 -0.52 -17.39
N SER A 41 -8.44 0.17 -18.21
CA SER A 41 -9.21 1.39 -17.93
C SER A 41 -10.30 1.29 -16.84
N VAL A 42 -9.93 0.84 -15.64
CA VAL A 42 -10.77 0.92 -14.46
C VAL A 42 -10.62 2.33 -13.89
N SER A 43 -11.72 3.05 -13.70
CA SER A 43 -11.76 4.31 -12.94
C SER A 43 -11.89 4.00 -11.44
N GLY A 44 -11.16 4.72 -10.58
CA GLY A 44 -11.20 4.55 -9.12
C GLY A 44 -9.92 3.96 -8.52
N HIS A 45 -10.05 3.13 -7.49
CA HIS A 45 -8.93 2.44 -6.85
C HIS A 45 -9.11 0.93 -6.98
N VAL A 46 -8.01 0.18 -7.08
CA VAL A 46 -8.04 -1.28 -7.09
C VAL A 46 -7.30 -1.76 -5.85
N LEU A 47 -8.02 -2.46 -4.97
CA LEU A 47 -7.43 -3.18 -3.85
C LEU A 47 -7.16 -4.61 -4.28
N ARG A 48 -5.90 -5.01 -4.24
CA ARG A 48 -5.41 -6.35 -4.57
C ARG A 48 -5.03 -7.09 -3.30
N VAL A 49 -5.24 -8.41 -3.30
CA VAL A 49 -4.87 -9.29 -2.20
C VAL A 49 -3.98 -10.41 -2.74
N VAL A 50 -2.85 -10.63 -2.07
CA VAL A 50 -1.92 -11.72 -2.34
C VAL A 50 -1.81 -12.54 -1.06
N ARG A 51 -1.99 -13.85 -1.17
CA ARG A 51 -1.75 -14.81 -0.09
C ARG A 51 -0.36 -15.40 -0.23
N PHE A 52 0.23 -15.78 0.88
CA PHE A 52 1.52 -16.45 0.91
C PHE A 52 1.60 -17.42 2.07
N GLY A 53 2.35 -18.50 1.90
CA GLY A 53 2.55 -19.54 2.90
C GLY A 53 3.23 -20.76 2.29
N SER A 54 3.01 -21.94 2.86
CA SER A 54 3.63 -23.19 2.40
C SER A 54 3.33 -23.52 0.93
N ASP A 55 2.19 -23.05 0.41
CA ASP A 55 1.76 -23.26 -0.97
C ASP A 55 2.30 -22.19 -1.94
N GLY A 56 3.24 -21.36 -1.47
CA GLY A 56 3.86 -20.27 -2.20
C GLY A 56 3.05 -18.98 -2.18
N ILE A 57 3.45 -18.04 -3.05
CA ILE A 57 2.81 -16.75 -3.26
C ILE A 57 1.70 -16.89 -4.31
N GLN A 58 0.49 -16.46 -3.98
CA GLN A 58 -0.70 -16.60 -4.83
C GLN A 58 -1.50 -15.30 -4.88
N PHE A 59 -1.84 -14.85 -6.08
CA PHE A 59 -2.79 -13.75 -6.26
C PHE A 59 -4.20 -14.23 -5.88
N ALA A 60 -4.78 -13.63 -4.85
CA ALA A 60 -6.09 -14.02 -4.31
C ALA A 60 -7.24 -13.24 -4.94
N GLY A 61 -6.96 -12.21 -5.74
CA GLY A 61 -7.95 -11.42 -6.46
C GLY A 61 -7.89 -9.94 -6.13
N GLU A 62 -8.85 -9.19 -6.67
CA GLU A 62 -8.94 -7.75 -6.53
C GLU A 62 -10.37 -7.27 -6.41
N VAL A 63 -10.54 -6.07 -5.85
CA VAL A 63 -11.81 -5.37 -5.77
C VAL A 63 -11.65 -3.92 -6.15
N VAL A 64 -12.56 -3.41 -6.96
CA VAL A 64 -12.59 -2.01 -7.40
C VAL A 64 -13.33 -1.19 -6.35
N LEU A 65 -12.74 -0.06 -5.97
CA LEU A 65 -13.29 0.93 -5.06
C LEU A 65 -13.53 2.22 -5.84
N GLU A 66 -14.49 3.03 -5.40
CA GLU A 66 -14.74 4.35 -5.99
C GLU A 66 -13.52 5.27 -5.78
N ASP A 67 -13.47 6.42 -6.47
CA ASP A 67 -12.38 7.39 -6.32
C ASP A 67 -12.47 8.12 -4.95
N PHE A 68 -11.40 8.01 -4.15
CA PHE A 68 -11.22 8.73 -2.89
C PHE A 68 -9.74 8.87 -2.58
N GLN A 69 -9.33 9.94 -1.90
CA GLN A 69 -7.96 10.05 -1.40
C GLN A 69 -7.77 9.11 -0.21
N PRO A 70 -7.02 8.00 -0.31
CA PRO A 70 -6.90 7.06 0.79
C PRO A 70 -5.99 7.64 1.88
N HIS A 71 -6.41 7.52 3.14
CA HIS A 71 -5.67 8.00 4.31
C HIS A 71 -5.40 6.89 5.34
N LYS A 72 -6.16 5.78 5.29
CA LYS A 72 -5.94 4.60 6.13
C LYS A 72 -6.10 3.29 5.35
N MET A 73 -5.31 2.30 5.71
CA MET A 73 -5.41 0.91 5.25
C MET A 73 -4.93 0.00 6.38
N VAL A 74 -5.78 -0.93 6.81
CA VAL A 74 -5.51 -1.83 7.96
C VAL A 74 -5.94 -3.24 7.60
N CYS A 75 -5.05 -4.19 7.86
CA CYS A 75 -5.26 -5.61 7.65
C CYS A 75 -5.66 -6.27 8.96
N GLY A 76 -6.81 -6.94 9.00
CA GLY A 76 -7.25 -7.83 10.07
C GLY A 76 -7.24 -9.30 9.61
N ASP A 77 -7.73 -10.22 10.44
CA ASP A 77 -7.64 -11.66 10.12
C ASP A 77 -8.40 -12.07 8.86
N LYS A 78 -9.54 -11.41 8.61
CA LYS A 78 -10.47 -11.75 7.52
C LYS A 78 -10.96 -10.55 6.74
N GLN A 79 -10.45 -9.36 7.05
CA GLN A 79 -10.95 -8.13 6.47
C GLN A 79 -9.81 -7.14 6.26
N VAL A 80 -9.92 -6.37 5.20
CA VAL A 80 -9.11 -5.18 4.94
C VAL A 80 -10.00 -3.96 5.07
N HIS A 81 -9.59 -3.02 5.91
CA HIS A 81 -10.27 -1.74 6.11
C HIS A 81 -9.46 -0.69 5.37
N ILE A 82 -10.04 -0.05 4.36
CA ILE A 82 -9.40 1.04 3.62
C ILE A 82 -10.32 2.24 3.60
N GLY A 83 -9.80 3.41 3.95
CA GLY A 83 -10.62 4.60 4.03
C GLY A 83 -9.83 5.88 3.83
N GLY A 84 -10.55 6.97 3.69
CA GLY A 84 -9.99 8.28 3.41
C GLY A 84 -11.07 9.28 3.09
N TRP A 85 -10.77 10.17 2.15
CA TRP A 85 -11.61 11.33 1.87
C TRP A 85 -12.00 11.42 0.40
N SER A 86 -13.29 11.51 0.12
CA SER A 86 -13.84 11.87 -1.19
C SER A 86 -14.62 13.19 -1.06
N THR A 87 -15.85 13.30 -1.56
CA THR A 87 -16.77 14.39 -1.19
C THR A 87 -17.19 14.34 0.29
N ARG A 88 -16.99 13.19 0.94
CA ARG A 88 -17.24 12.89 2.35
C ARG A 88 -16.26 11.82 2.84
N PRO A 89 -16.07 11.63 4.15
CA PRO A 89 -15.35 10.48 4.68
C PRO A 89 -15.93 9.17 4.17
N VAL A 90 -15.05 8.26 3.75
CA VAL A 90 -15.44 6.92 3.30
C VAL A 90 -14.48 5.88 3.86
N GLU A 91 -15.03 4.72 4.22
CA GLU A 91 -14.27 3.52 4.57
C GLU A 91 -14.95 2.31 3.93
N TYR A 92 -14.18 1.56 3.15
CA TYR A 92 -14.54 0.25 2.64
C TYR A 92 -13.99 -0.80 3.58
N VAL A 93 -14.83 -1.78 3.88
CA VAL A 93 -14.39 -3.00 4.53
C VAL A 93 -14.56 -4.14 3.56
N VAL A 94 -13.44 -4.72 3.21
CA VAL A 94 -13.31 -5.76 2.21
C VAL A 94 -13.14 -7.08 2.94
N ASP A 95 -14.08 -8.00 2.73
CA ASP A 95 -13.97 -9.38 3.18
C ASP A 95 -12.96 -10.11 2.30
N ILE A 96 -12.00 -10.76 2.94
CA ILE A 96 -10.96 -11.58 2.31
C ILE A 96 -11.02 -13.02 2.81
N SER A 97 -12.09 -13.45 3.47
CA SER A 97 -12.22 -14.80 4.00
C SER A 97 -12.61 -15.84 2.94
N THR A 98 -13.16 -15.40 1.82
CA THR A 98 -13.68 -16.28 0.76
C THR A 98 -12.61 -16.71 -0.24
N PRO A 99 -12.58 -18.00 -0.65
CA PRO A 99 -11.68 -18.48 -1.70
C PRO A 99 -11.95 -17.86 -3.08
N SER A 100 -13.17 -17.36 -3.32
CA SER A 100 -13.54 -16.67 -4.56
C SER A 100 -12.90 -15.30 -4.75
N GLY A 101 -12.13 -14.83 -3.76
CA GLY A 101 -11.43 -13.55 -3.79
C GLY A 101 -12.04 -12.48 -2.88
N PRO A 102 -11.42 -11.29 -2.83
CA PRO A 102 -11.87 -10.19 -2.00
C PRO A 102 -13.22 -9.63 -2.46
N SER A 103 -14.07 -9.18 -1.53
CA SER A 103 -15.35 -8.55 -1.85
C SER A 103 -15.69 -7.43 -0.86
N ILE A 104 -16.42 -6.40 -1.29
CA ILE A 104 -16.86 -5.32 -0.40
C ILE A 104 -17.95 -5.87 0.53
N ALA A 105 -17.65 -5.99 1.82
CA ALA A 105 -18.62 -6.40 2.83
C ALA A 105 -19.51 -5.24 3.28
N HIS A 106 -18.92 -4.05 3.44
CA HIS A 106 -19.65 -2.84 3.82
C HIS A 106 -18.89 -1.58 3.43
N VAL A 107 -19.66 -0.50 3.23
CA VAL A 107 -19.16 0.85 3.02
C VAL A 107 -19.69 1.74 4.14
N VAL A 108 -18.79 2.40 4.86
CA VAL A 108 -19.11 3.32 5.96
C VAL A 108 -18.88 4.74 5.45
N SER A 109 -19.94 5.55 5.48
CA SER A 109 -19.88 6.97 5.06
C SER A 109 -20.25 7.95 6.18
N ASP A 110 -20.29 7.47 7.43
CA ASP A 110 -20.58 8.29 8.61
C ASP A 110 -19.29 8.98 9.11
N PRO A 111 -19.21 10.33 9.09
CA PRO A 111 -18.03 11.08 9.53
C PRO A 111 -17.62 10.80 10.98
N GLN A 112 -18.57 10.51 11.87
CA GLN A 112 -18.25 10.24 13.28
C GLN A 112 -17.60 8.87 13.47
N ARG A 113 -18.00 7.87 12.67
CA ARG A 113 -17.40 6.53 12.72
C ARG A 113 -16.09 6.45 11.94
N ALA A 114 -15.96 7.18 10.83
CA ALA A 114 -14.75 7.18 10.01
C ALA A 114 -13.55 7.83 10.74
N SER A 115 -13.81 8.88 11.54
CA SER A 115 -12.78 9.64 12.26
C SER A 115 -12.22 8.93 13.50
N GLN A 116 -13.04 8.17 14.25
CA GLN A 116 -12.60 7.53 15.51
C GLN A 116 -11.56 6.41 15.34
N ARG A 117 -11.37 5.88 14.11
CA ARG A 117 -10.42 4.79 13.83
C ARG A 117 -9.15 5.25 13.11
N THR A 118 -8.90 6.55 13.03
CA THR A 118 -7.71 7.09 12.35
C THR A 118 -6.45 6.94 13.23
N SER A 119 -5.76 5.81 13.07
CA SER A 119 -4.34 5.74 13.40
C SER A 119 -3.59 6.65 12.42
N LEU A 120 -2.92 7.68 12.94
CA LEU A 120 -2.10 8.65 12.18
C LEU A 120 -0.82 8.03 11.57
N LYS A 121 -0.71 6.70 11.50
CA LYS A 121 0.46 6.06 10.88
C LYS A 121 0.35 6.27 9.37
N ASN A 122 1.17 7.18 8.84
CA ASN A 122 1.24 7.51 7.43
C ASN A 122 1.43 6.22 6.61
N LEU A 123 0.44 5.92 5.77
CA LEU A 123 0.41 4.74 4.93
C LEU A 123 1.54 4.68 3.89
N GLY A 124 2.15 5.82 3.56
CA GLY A 124 3.29 5.87 2.65
C GLY A 124 4.58 5.30 3.23
N GLY A 125 4.63 4.95 4.53
CA GLY A 125 5.83 4.37 5.14
C GLY A 125 6.29 3.07 4.48
N TRP A 126 5.34 2.26 4.01
CA TRP A 126 5.59 0.98 3.31
C TRP A 126 5.79 1.15 1.81
N ALA A 127 5.47 2.32 1.26
CA ALA A 127 5.70 2.64 -0.14
C ALA A 127 7.11 3.20 -0.38
N ARG A 128 7.93 3.35 0.67
CA ARG A 128 9.32 3.82 0.56
C ARG A 128 10.21 2.67 0.10
N SER A 129 11.25 3.02 -0.65
CA SER A 129 12.33 2.08 -0.96
C SER A 129 12.83 1.35 0.29
N GLY A 130 12.95 0.04 0.19
CA GLY A 130 13.37 -0.80 1.30
C GLY A 130 12.85 -2.22 1.19
N SER A 131 13.07 -2.97 2.26
CA SER A 131 12.63 -4.35 2.35
C SER A 131 12.05 -4.61 3.75
N GLU A 132 10.85 -5.20 3.80
CA GLU A 132 10.15 -5.52 5.04
C GLU A 132 9.82 -7.01 5.08
N VAL A 133 10.18 -7.68 6.18
CA VAL A 133 9.82 -9.09 6.39
C VAL A 133 8.36 -9.18 6.82
N LEU A 134 7.60 -10.04 6.15
CA LEU A 134 6.17 -10.19 6.39
C LEU A 134 5.91 -11.31 7.40
N PRO A 135 4.95 -11.13 8.32
CA PRO A 135 4.50 -12.20 9.21
C PRO A 135 3.88 -13.35 8.41
N SER A 136 4.38 -14.56 8.64
CA SER A 136 3.80 -15.79 8.10
C SER A 136 3.77 -16.90 9.16
N THR A 137 2.81 -17.81 9.02
CA THR A 137 2.73 -19.07 9.76
C THR A 137 3.62 -20.16 9.16
N ASP A 138 4.05 -20.01 7.91
CA ASP A 138 5.06 -20.88 7.31
C ASP A 138 6.43 -20.61 7.96
N ARG A 139 7.02 -21.67 8.53
CA ARG A 139 8.32 -21.61 9.22
C ARG A 139 9.48 -22.02 8.32
N SER A 140 9.19 -22.54 7.14
CA SER A 140 10.19 -23.00 6.18
C SER A 140 10.65 -21.88 5.24
N HIS A 141 9.87 -20.80 5.13
CA HIS A 141 10.17 -19.69 4.24
C HIS A 141 10.04 -18.34 4.93
N VAL A 142 10.80 -17.37 4.43
CA VAL A 142 10.67 -15.96 4.77
C VAL A 142 9.99 -15.25 3.61
N PHE A 143 8.95 -14.48 3.92
CA PHE A 143 8.29 -13.63 2.94
C PHE A 143 8.74 -12.19 3.10
N GLN A 144 9.08 -11.53 2.01
CA GLN A 144 9.64 -10.18 2.05
C GLN A 144 8.98 -9.30 1.00
N LEU A 145 8.41 -8.18 1.43
CA LEU A 145 8.04 -7.09 0.53
C LEU A 145 9.30 -6.30 0.22
N VAL A 146 9.60 -6.13 -1.06
CA VAL A 146 10.71 -5.29 -1.52
C VAL A 146 10.15 -4.17 -2.38
N VAL A 147 10.52 -2.94 -2.05
CA VAL A 147 10.14 -1.74 -2.79
C VAL A 147 11.41 -1.07 -3.28
N HIS A 148 11.44 -0.78 -4.58
CA HIS A 148 12.51 -0.10 -5.27
C HIS A 148 11.97 1.19 -5.87
N GLU A 149 12.65 2.29 -5.61
CA GLU A 149 12.43 3.59 -6.22
C GLU A 149 13.78 4.08 -6.75
N SER A 150 13.79 4.53 -7.99
CA SER A 150 14.94 5.18 -8.61
C SER A 150 14.47 6.45 -9.30
N GLU A 151 15.33 7.47 -9.30
CA GLU A 151 15.03 8.78 -9.87
C GLU A 151 16.05 9.09 -10.95
N GLU A 152 15.58 9.53 -12.12
CA GLU A 152 16.40 10.05 -13.20
C GLU A 152 15.98 11.49 -13.50
N ARG A 153 16.94 12.42 -13.57
CA ARG A 153 16.65 13.82 -13.89
C ARG A 153 16.80 14.07 -15.39
N LEU A 154 15.73 14.51 -16.03
CA LEU A 154 15.66 14.75 -17.47
C LEU A 154 15.17 16.18 -17.72
N GLY A 155 16.10 17.12 -17.92
CA GLY A 155 15.80 18.44 -18.51
C GLY A 155 14.55 19.19 -17.99
N GLY A 156 14.43 19.39 -16.68
CA GLY A 156 13.27 20.04 -16.05
C GLY A 156 12.24 19.06 -15.46
N GLU A 157 12.43 17.76 -15.67
CA GLU A 157 11.60 16.69 -15.13
C GLU A 157 12.43 15.74 -14.25
N ILE A 158 11.75 15.06 -13.33
CA ILE A 158 12.26 13.92 -12.56
C ILE A 158 11.40 12.71 -12.94
N LEU A 159 12.02 11.71 -13.54
CA LEU A 159 11.42 10.41 -13.83
C LEU A 159 11.66 9.50 -12.63
N HIS A 160 10.59 9.17 -11.91
CA HIS A 160 10.58 8.19 -10.85
C HIS A 160 10.21 6.83 -11.43
N HIS A 161 11.09 5.84 -11.30
CA HIS A 161 10.77 4.45 -11.58
C HIS A 161 10.53 3.72 -10.26
N LYS A 162 9.31 3.20 -10.08
CA LYS A 162 8.86 2.51 -8.86
C LYS A 162 8.51 1.06 -9.19
N ARG A 163 9.04 0.13 -8.40
CA ARG A 163 8.75 -1.31 -8.49
C ARG A 163 8.56 -1.88 -7.10
N SER A 164 7.54 -2.71 -6.91
CA SER A 164 7.33 -3.46 -5.68
C SER A 164 7.06 -4.93 -5.96
N GLU A 165 7.62 -5.79 -5.12
CA GLU A 165 7.60 -7.24 -5.30
C GLU A 165 7.46 -7.96 -3.97
N LEU A 166 6.80 -9.12 -4.00
CA LEU A 166 6.80 -10.07 -2.91
C LEU A 166 7.75 -11.21 -3.23
N LEU A 167 8.68 -11.47 -2.32
CA LEU A 167 9.65 -12.55 -2.41
C LEU A 167 9.31 -13.64 -1.40
N MET A 168 9.56 -14.89 -1.79
CA MET A 168 9.60 -16.06 -0.92
C MET A 168 11.04 -16.57 -0.91
N ILE A 169 11.61 -16.67 0.28
CA ILE A 169 13.02 -16.98 0.50
C ILE A 169 13.09 -18.26 1.33
N ASP A 170 13.88 -19.24 0.90
CA ASP A 170 14.07 -20.49 1.63
C ASP A 170 15.08 -20.36 2.79
N ALA A 171 15.30 -21.46 3.51
CA ALA A 171 16.22 -21.52 4.64
C ALA A 171 17.69 -21.25 4.26
N ASP A 172 18.07 -21.45 3.00
CA ASP A 172 19.41 -21.19 2.47
C ASP A 172 19.57 -19.73 1.98
N GLY A 173 18.53 -18.91 2.17
CA GLY A 173 18.50 -17.52 1.74
C GLY A 173 18.28 -17.33 0.25
N GLN A 174 17.86 -18.37 -0.48
CA GLN A 174 17.57 -18.29 -1.91
C GLN A 174 16.15 -17.83 -2.16
N VAL A 175 15.97 -16.95 -3.15
CA VAL A 175 14.63 -16.55 -3.61
C VAL A 175 14.05 -17.70 -4.44
N VAL A 176 13.06 -18.40 -3.89
CA VAL A 176 12.39 -19.53 -4.53
C VAL A 176 11.14 -19.12 -5.31
N GLN A 177 10.55 -17.97 -4.98
CA GLN A 177 9.44 -17.40 -5.73
C GLN A 177 9.45 -15.86 -5.67
N ARG A 178 8.99 -15.23 -6.75
CA ARG A 178 8.83 -13.78 -6.88
C ARG A 178 7.48 -13.47 -7.51
N LEU A 179 6.79 -12.46 -6.97
CA LEU A 179 5.61 -11.86 -7.58
C LEU A 179 5.80 -10.35 -7.69
N ALA A 180 5.75 -9.82 -8.91
CA ALA A 180 5.66 -8.38 -9.12
C ALA A 180 4.27 -7.89 -8.70
N LEU A 181 4.22 -6.92 -7.80
CA LEU A 181 2.98 -6.31 -7.31
C LEU A 181 2.65 -5.05 -8.11
N PHE A 182 3.68 -4.24 -8.37
CA PHE A 182 3.60 -3.02 -9.14
C PHE A 182 4.94 -2.72 -9.83
N GLU A 183 4.87 -2.16 -11.03
CA GLU A 183 6.01 -1.58 -11.75
C GLU A 183 5.48 -0.43 -12.60
N GLY A 184 6.09 0.75 -12.48
CA GLY A 184 5.60 1.94 -13.16
C GLY A 184 6.58 3.11 -13.13
N HIS A 185 6.28 4.10 -13.97
CA HIS A 185 7.04 5.33 -14.09
C HIS A 185 6.14 6.53 -13.80
N ILE A 186 6.65 7.50 -13.05
CA ILE A 186 5.96 8.73 -12.70
C ILE A 186 6.88 9.89 -13.09
N VAL A 187 6.32 10.88 -13.79
CA VAL A 187 7.05 12.08 -14.20
C VAL A 187 6.62 13.21 -13.28
N GLU A 188 7.58 13.81 -12.58
CA GLU A 188 7.41 15.02 -11.79
C GLU A 188 8.05 16.19 -12.54
N THR A 189 7.29 17.24 -12.81
CA THR A 189 7.81 18.49 -13.40
C THR A 189 8.37 19.38 -12.30
N ILE A 190 9.57 19.92 -12.52
CA ILE A 190 10.20 20.86 -11.59
C ILE A 190 9.73 22.28 -11.98
N ASP A 191 8.86 22.86 -11.15
CA ASP A 191 8.42 24.27 -11.27
C ASP A 191 9.49 25.29 -10.84
#